data_AF-A0A328BS89-F1
#
_entry.id   AF-A0A328BS89-F1
#
_cell.length_a   1.000
_cell.length_b   1.000
_cell.length_c   1.000
_cell.angle_alpha   90.00
_cell.angle_beta   90.00
_cell.angle_gamma   90.00
#
_symmetry.space_group_name_H-M   'P 1'
#
loop_
_entity.id
_entity.type
_entity.pdbx_description
1 polymer ?
#
loop_
_entity_poly.entity_id
_entity_poly.type
_entity_poly.pdbx_seq_one_letter_code
_entity_poly.pdbx_strand_id
1 'polypeptide(L)'
;MTNADPARQQWRALLQATAQRVEDLDAETIKVLKRRWQQQYAAAQRPAFLWHGFSFRLHPHLVGAHAVAAYERQPVKSFLVFFEQTDWGFRCHARQLPPWAQLRELAAHGPARGRDVYLAQPQLSWVFCQTHEPDFGPYFAQARAVPSVSSGGR
;
A
#
# COMPACT_ATOMS: atom_id res chain seq x y z
N MET A 1 11.22 -6.29 28.70
CA MET A 1 11.64 -6.83 27.39
C MET A 1 10.39 -6.89 26.53
N THR A 2 10.19 -5.91 25.64
CA THR A 2 9.06 -5.90 24.72
C THR A 2 9.26 -7.03 23.72
N ASN A 3 8.48 -8.11 23.85
CA ASN A 3 8.41 -9.15 22.82
C ASN A 3 7.91 -8.47 21.53
N ALA A 4 8.83 -8.22 20.61
CA ALA A 4 8.49 -7.65 19.32
C ALA A 4 7.59 -8.63 18.59
N ASP A 5 6.47 -8.15 18.05
CA ASP A 5 5.53 -8.98 17.29
C ASP A 5 6.29 -9.64 16.11
N PRO A 6 6.41 -10.99 16.08
CA PRO A 6 7.14 -11.70 15.03
C PRO A 6 6.64 -11.33 13.63
N ALA A 7 5.35 -11.04 13.50
CA ALA A 7 4.74 -10.63 12.25
C ALA A 7 5.29 -9.30 11.74
N ARG A 8 5.38 -8.32 12.64
CA ARG A 8 5.93 -7.00 12.36
C ARG A 8 7.41 -7.10 11.99
N GLN A 9 8.15 -8.03 12.59
CA GLN A 9 9.57 -8.24 12.29
C GLN A 9 9.82 -8.82 10.89
N GLN A 10 8.97 -9.73 10.41
CA GLN A 10 9.10 -10.24 9.04
C GLN A 10 8.92 -9.13 8.00
N TRP A 11 7.92 -8.26 8.19
CA TRP A 11 7.72 -7.08 7.35
C TRP A 11 8.91 -6.13 7.42
N ARG A 12 9.44 -5.86 8.62
CA ARG A 12 10.63 -5.03 8.78
C ARG A 12 11.84 -5.60 8.02
N ALA A 13 12.09 -6.91 8.13
CA ALA A 13 13.20 -7.57 7.47
C ALA A 13 13.12 -7.45 5.94
N LEU A 14 11.92 -7.65 5.36
CA LEU A 14 11.69 -7.43 3.93
C LEU A 14 12.03 -6.00 3.50
N LEU A 15 11.60 -5.01 4.29
CA LEU A 15 11.86 -3.60 3.98
C LEU A 15 13.34 -3.23 4.11
N GLN A 16 14.03 -3.78 5.11
CA GLN A 16 15.47 -3.60 5.30
C GLN A 16 16.31 -4.20 4.16
N ALA A 17 15.79 -5.17 3.41
CA ALA A 17 16.47 -5.71 2.24
C ALA A 17 16.55 -4.71 1.06
N THR A 18 15.71 -3.67 1.06
CA THR A 18 15.63 -2.69 -0.05
C THR A 18 15.84 -1.23 0.38
N ALA A 19 15.60 -0.92 1.64
CA ALA A 19 15.71 0.42 2.21
C ALA A 19 17.03 0.63 2.96
N GLN A 20 17.64 1.81 2.79
CA GLN A 20 18.80 2.22 3.60
C GLN A 20 18.42 2.48 5.06
N ARG A 21 17.17 2.89 5.30
CA ARG A 21 16.65 3.17 6.64
C ARG A 21 15.16 2.84 6.72
N VAL A 22 14.78 2.16 7.79
CA VAL A 22 13.39 1.81 8.11
C VAL A 22 13.07 2.33 9.51
N GLU A 23 12.11 3.25 9.59
CA GLU A 23 11.65 3.88 10.83
C GLU A 23 10.25 3.38 11.15
N ASP A 24 9.99 3.05 12.41
CA ASP A 24 8.63 2.75 12.86
C ASP A 24 7.80 4.03 12.94
N LEU A 25 6.56 3.95 12.51
CA LEU A 25 5.56 4.98 12.73
C LEU A 25 4.75 4.62 13.97
N ASP A 26 4.44 5.61 14.79
CA ASP A 26 3.54 5.42 15.93
C ASP A 26 2.08 5.25 15.50
N ALA A 27 1.26 4.73 16.41
CA ALA A 27 -0.13 4.40 16.15
C ALA A 27 -0.97 5.63 15.76
N GLU A 28 -0.72 6.80 16.34
CA GLU A 28 -1.44 8.03 15.99
C GLU A 28 -1.09 8.51 14.59
N THR A 29 0.18 8.40 14.19
CA THR A 29 0.63 8.68 12.82
C THR A 29 -0.06 7.75 11.83
N ILE A 30 -0.22 6.47 12.15
CA ILE A 30 -0.93 5.51 11.29
C ILE A 30 -2.42 5.81 11.21
N LYS A 31 -3.05 6.17 12.32
CA LYS A 31 -4.45 6.60 12.35
C LYS A 31 -4.67 7.85 11.49
N VAL A 32 -3.79 8.85 11.57
CA VAL A 32 -3.82 10.04 10.71
C VAL A 32 -3.63 9.66 9.24
N LEU A 33 -2.67 8.78 8.94
CA LEU A 33 -2.38 8.32 7.59
C LEU A 33 -3.59 7.64 6.95
N LYS A 34 -4.23 6.70 7.65
CA LYS A 34 -5.43 6.01 7.17
C LYS A 34 -6.60 6.98 6.92
N ARG A 35 -6.80 7.98 7.79
CA ARG A 35 -7.81 9.03 7.56
C ARG A 35 -7.52 9.86 6.31
N ARG A 36 -6.26 10.26 6.10
CA ARG A 36 -5.84 11.01 4.90
C ARG A 36 -6.01 10.15 3.64
N TRP A 37 -5.71 8.86 3.73
CA TRP A 37 -5.96 7.92 2.65
C TRP A 37 -7.45 7.88 2.30
N GLN A 38 -8.34 7.77 3.29
CA GLN A 38 -9.79 7.72 3.04
C GLN A 38 -10.28 9.00 2.36
N GLN A 39 -9.85 10.17 2.83
CA GLN A 39 -10.19 11.46 2.23
C GLN A 39 -9.75 11.56 0.76
N GLN A 40 -8.61 10.95 0.41
CA GLN A 40 -8.05 11.02 -0.93
C GLN A 40 -8.66 9.97 -1.89
N TYR A 41 -8.88 8.74 -1.42
CA TYR A 41 -9.13 7.56 -2.28
C TYR A 41 -10.48 6.88 -2.08
N ALA A 42 -11.30 7.27 -1.09
CA ALA A 42 -12.61 6.66 -0.84
C ALA A 42 -13.79 7.62 -1.11
N ALA A 43 -13.53 8.80 -1.67
CA ALA A 43 -14.53 9.86 -1.83
C ALA A 43 -15.26 10.15 -0.49
N ALA A 44 -16.57 10.45 -0.53
CA ALA A 44 -17.38 10.68 0.69
C ALA A 44 -17.77 9.38 1.42
N GLN A 45 -17.51 8.21 0.83
CA GLN A 45 -17.87 6.93 1.43
C GLN A 45 -16.73 6.48 2.34
N ARG A 46 -17.04 6.08 3.58
CA ARG A 46 -16.04 5.60 4.55
C ARG A 46 -16.15 4.09 4.66
N PRO A 47 -15.55 3.32 3.73
CA PRO A 47 -15.68 1.87 3.75
C PRO A 47 -15.02 1.29 5.00
N ALA A 48 -15.51 0.10 5.40
CA ALA A 48 -14.97 -0.64 6.55
C ALA A 48 -13.49 -1.03 6.35
N PHE A 49 -13.09 -1.28 5.10
CA PHE A 49 -11.71 -1.58 4.71
C PHE A 49 -11.22 -0.60 3.64
N LEU A 50 -9.96 -0.17 3.70
CA LEU A 50 -9.45 0.85 2.78
C LEU A 50 -9.49 0.35 1.32
N TRP A 51 -9.07 -0.89 1.04
CA TRP A 51 -9.06 -1.43 -0.33
C TRP A 51 -10.44 -1.45 -1.01
N HIS A 52 -11.55 -1.36 -0.26
CA HIS A 52 -12.87 -1.15 -0.85
C HIS A 52 -13.03 0.19 -1.57
N GLY A 53 -12.21 1.20 -1.27
CA GLY A 53 -12.09 2.41 -2.10
C GLY A 53 -11.78 2.07 -3.56
N PHE A 54 -11.10 0.96 -3.82
CA PHE A 54 -10.81 0.46 -5.16
C PHE A 54 -11.83 -0.58 -5.62
N SER A 55 -12.15 -1.60 -4.81
CA SER A 55 -13.10 -2.65 -5.25
C SER A 55 -14.50 -2.11 -5.54
N PHE A 56 -14.96 -1.07 -4.81
CA PHE A 56 -16.21 -0.37 -5.09
C PHE A 56 -16.07 0.76 -6.12
N ARG A 57 -14.89 0.91 -6.72
CA ARG A 57 -14.58 1.89 -7.78
C ARG A 57 -14.82 3.34 -7.35
N LEU A 58 -14.55 3.66 -6.09
CA LEU A 58 -14.73 5.01 -5.53
C LEU A 58 -13.64 5.98 -5.98
N HIS A 59 -12.52 5.45 -6.46
CA HIS A 59 -11.43 6.22 -7.05
C HIS A 59 -10.86 5.49 -8.29
N PRO A 60 -10.48 6.20 -9.37
CA PRO A 60 -9.80 5.61 -10.51
C PRO A 60 -8.53 4.86 -10.11
N HIS A 61 -8.35 3.64 -10.61
CA HIS A 61 -7.25 2.77 -10.24
C HIS A 61 -6.92 1.76 -11.34
N LEU A 62 -5.70 1.23 -11.28
CA LEU A 62 -5.27 0.04 -12.01
C LEU A 62 -5.44 -1.18 -11.11
N VAL A 63 -5.59 -2.35 -11.72
CA VAL A 63 -5.74 -3.65 -11.03
C VAL A 63 -4.80 -4.69 -11.63
N GLY A 64 -4.40 -5.68 -10.84
CA GLY A 64 -3.65 -6.85 -11.29
C GLY A 64 -2.30 -6.48 -11.91
N ALA A 65 -1.97 -7.08 -13.05
CA ALA A 65 -0.69 -6.86 -13.73
C ALA A 65 -0.40 -5.38 -14.07
N HIS A 66 -1.44 -4.60 -14.40
CA HIS A 66 -1.26 -3.16 -14.66
C HIS A 66 -0.90 -2.38 -13.39
N ALA A 67 -1.48 -2.76 -12.25
CA ALA A 67 -1.14 -2.17 -10.95
C ALA A 67 0.30 -2.50 -10.55
N VAL A 68 0.71 -3.76 -10.70
CA VAL A 68 2.09 -4.21 -10.43
C VAL A 68 3.08 -3.44 -11.30
N ALA A 69 2.83 -3.37 -12.61
CA ALA A 69 3.72 -2.69 -13.52
C ALA A 69 3.82 -1.18 -13.23
N ALA A 70 2.73 -0.54 -12.79
CA ALA A 70 2.75 0.86 -12.37
C ALA A 70 3.51 1.08 -11.06
N TYR A 71 3.36 0.16 -10.10
CA TYR A 71 4.08 0.14 -8.83
C TYR A 71 5.60 0.00 -9.03
N GLU A 72 6.05 -0.99 -9.80
CA GLU A 72 7.48 -1.27 -10.02
C GLU A 72 8.21 -0.15 -10.77
N ARG A 73 7.48 0.68 -11.52
CA ARG A 73 8.03 1.84 -12.22
C ARG A 73 8.10 3.12 -11.38
N GLN A 74 7.61 3.14 -10.14
CA GLN A 74 7.59 4.37 -9.35
C GLN A 74 9.01 4.82 -8.99
N PRO A 75 9.42 6.06 -9.34
CA PRO A 75 10.64 6.62 -8.81
C PRO A 75 10.45 6.93 -7.33
N VAL A 76 11.30 6.38 -6.45
CA VAL A 76 11.20 6.60 -5.01
C VAL A 76 12.51 7.01 -4.38
N LYS A 77 12.42 7.94 -3.42
CA LYS A 77 13.47 8.25 -2.43
C LYS A 77 13.02 7.88 -1.01
N SER A 78 11.71 7.86 -0.81
CA SER A 78 11.07 7.37 0.39
C SER A 78 9.64 6.90 0.10
N PHE A 79 9.15 5.96 0.90
CA PHE A 79 7.78 5.47 0.86
C PHE A 79 7.31 5.06 2.26
N LEU A 80 6.00 4.96 2.42
CA LEU A 80 5.34 4.49 3.63
C LEU A 80 4.82 3.08 3.40
N VAL A 81 4.81 2.27 4.45
CA VAL A 81 4.13 0.97 4.51
C VAL A 81 3.21 0.96 5.70
N PHE A 82 1.95 0.56 5.51
CA PHE A 82 0.98 0.41 6.59
C PHE A 82 -0.02 -0.70 6.24
N PHE A 83 -0.75 -1.18 7.24
CA PHE A 83 -1.56 -2.39 7.13
C PHE A 83 -3.01 -2.13 7.52
N GLU A 84 -3.93 -2.88 6.93
CA GLU A 84 -5.37 -2.69 7.17
C GLU A 84 -5.75 -2.88 8.64
N GLN A 85 -5.38 -4.04 9.20
CA GLN A 85 -5.91 -4.54 10.48
C GLN A 85 -5.05 -4.19 11.70
N THR A 86 -3.96 -3.44 11.52
CA THR A 86 -3.04 -3.05 12.61
C THR A 86 -2.71 -1.57 12.58
N ASP A 87 -2.09 -1.11 13.66
CA ASP A 87 -1.44 0.18 13.80
C ASP A 87 0.05 0.13 13.40
N TRP A 88 0.49 -0.93 12.72
CA TRP A 88 1.86 -1.04 12.26
C TRP A 88 2.09 -0.10 11.08
N GLY A 89 3.27 0.51 11.09
CA GLY A 89 3.67 1.44 10.05
C GLY A 89 5.17 1.58 9.97
N PHE A 90 5.65 1.75 8.75
CA PHE A 90 7.06 1.98 8.47
C PHE A 90 7.24 3.15 7.52
N ARG A 91 8.24 3.99 7.78
CA ARG A 91 8.79 4.92 6.80
C ARG A 91 10.11 4.36 6.30
N CYS A 92 10.19 4.15 5.00
CA CYS A 92 11.36 3.61 4.33
C CYS A 92 12.05 4.71 3.53
N HIS A 93 13.35 4.86 3.73
CA HIS A 93 14.23 5.62 2.84
C HIS A 93 14.95 4.62 1.94
N ALA A 94 14.63 4.64 0.65
CA ALA A 94 15.06 3.64 -0.31
C ALA A 94 15.23 4.24 -1.70
N ARG A 95 16.05 3.62 -2.54
CA ARG A 95 16.18 3.99 -3.96
C ARG A 95 15.26 3.19 -4.88
N GLN A 96 14.65 2.13 -4.35
CA GLN A 96 13.73 1.26 -5.05
C GLN A 96 12.67 0.74 -4.07
N LEU A 97 11.55 0.30 -4.62
CA LEU A 97 10.49 -0.36 -3.87
C LEU A 97 10.83 -1.86 -3.67
N PRO A 98 10.25 -2.53 -2.66
CA PRO A 98 10.32 -3.98 -2.54
C PRO A 98 9.78 -4.67 -3.80
N PRO A 99 10.39 -5.75 -4.29
CA PRO A 99 9.83 -6.50 -5.41
C PRO A 99 8.42 -7.00 -5.08
N TRP A 100 7.46 -6.83 -6.00
CA TRP A 100 6.07 -7.24 -5.76
C TRP A 100 5.97 -8.73 -5.40
N ALA A 101 6.78 -9.59 -6.03
CA ALA A 101 6.80 -11.02 -5.73
C ALA A 101 7.06 -11.31 -4.24
N GLN A 102 7.99 -10.59 -3.60
CA GLN A 102 8.30 -10.76 -2.18
C GLN A 102 7.20 -10.19 -1.27
N LEU A 103 6.60 -9.06 -1.67
CA LEU A 103 5.45 -8.49 -0.98
C LEU A 103 4.25 -9.43 -1.01
N ARG A 104 3.94 -10.00 -2.19
CA ARG A 104 2.84 -10.94 -2.39
C ARG A 104 3.04 -12.21 -1.59
N GLU A 105 4.25 -12.76 -1.58
CA GLU A 105 4.58 -13.95 -0.80
C GLU A 105 4.29 -13.72 0.69
N LEU A 106 4.77 -12.60 1.24
CA LEU A 106 4.56 -12.27 2.64
C LEU A 106 3.10 -11.89 2.94
N ALA A 107 2.38 -11.28 2.01
CA ALA A 107 0.95 -11.02 2.16
C ALA A 107 0.11 -12.32 2.15
N ALA A 108 0.45 -13.29 1.29
CA ALA A 108 -0.30 -14.54 1.17
C ALA A 108 0.00 -15.52 2.31
N HIS A 109 1.28 -15.70 2.63
CA HIS A 109 1.74 -16.74 3.55
C HIS A 109 2.20 -16.21 4.90
N GLY A 110 2.30 -14.89 5.02
CA GLY A 110 2.66 -14.25 6.27
C GLY A 110 1.50 -14.17 7.28
N PRO A 111 1.75 -13.44 8.37
CA PRO A 111 0.85 -13.30 9.50
C PRO A 111 -0.47 -12.65 9.11
N ALA A 112 -1.58 -13.20 9.59
CA ALA A 112 -2.96 -12.76 9.26
C ALA A 112 -3.16 -11.23 9.35
N ARG A 113 -2.61 -10.60 10.40
CA ARG A 113 -2.75 -9.17 10.67
C ARG A 113 -2.02 -8.25 9.68
N GLY A 114 -1.07 -8.78 8.90
CA GLY A 114 -0.25 -8.03 7.95
C GLY A 114 -0.52 -8.36 6.48
N ARG A 115 -1.62 -9.07 6.18
CA ARG A 115 -1.86 -9.59 4.82
C ARG A 115 -2.42 -8.56 3.85
N ASP A 116 -3.16 -7.57 4.36
CA ASP A 116 -3.56 -6.40 3.58
C ASP A 116 -2.57 -5.27 3.83
N VAL A 117 -1.73 -4.99 2.83
CA VAL A 117 -0.62 -4.04 2.93
C VAL A 117 -0.76 -2.92 1.91
N TYR A 118 -0.41 -1.73 2.35
CA TYR A 118 -0.41 -0.51 1.55
C TYR A 118 1.01 0.04 1.50
N LEU A 119 1.46 0.34 0.29
CA LEU A 119 2.67 1.11 0.04
C LEU A 119 2.26 2.45 -0.59
N ALA A 120 2.78 3.55 -0.08
CA ALA A 120 2.38 4.87 -0.57
C ALA A 120 3.53 5.86 -0.56
N GLN A 121 3.45 6.88 -1.42
CA GLN A 121 4.30 8.05 -1.26
C GLN A 121 3.91 8.80 0.03
N PRO A 122 4.84 9.47 0.74
CA PRO A 122 4.51 10.17 2.00
C PRO A 122 3.41 11.24 1.88
N GLN A 123 3.28 11.86 0.70
CA GLN A 123 2.23 12.83 0.39
C GLN A 123 0.93 12.18 -0.09
N LEU A 124 0.87 10.85 -0.16
CA LEU A 124 -0.22 10.07 -0.73
C LEU A 124 -0.53 10.40 -2.19
N SER A 125 0.44 10.87 -2.97
CA SER A 125 0.29 11.11 -4.42
C SER A 125 0.11 9.83 -5.24
N TRP A 126 0.54 8.70 -4.71
CA TRP A 126 0.17 7.37 -5.19
C TRP A 126 0.07 6.38 -4.03
N VAL A 127 -0.69 5.32 -4.24
CA VAL A 127 -0.79 4.17 -3.34
C VAL A 127 -0.86 2.88 -4.16
N PHE A 128 -0.15 1.88 -3.68
CA PHE A 128 -0.27 0.49 -4.09
C PHE A 128 -0.85 -0.31 -2.92
N CYS A 129 -1.82 -1.16 -3.21
CA CYS A 129 -2.47 -2.02 -2.22
C CYS A 129 -2.35 -3.47 -2.69
N GLN A 130 -1.74 -4.31 -1.86
CA GLN A 130 -1.79 -5.76 -2.01
C GLN A 130 -2.78 -6.28 -0.97
N THR A 131 -3.86 -6.89 -1.43
CA THR A 131 -4.84 -7.54 -0.55
C THR A 131 -4.43 -9.00 -0.32
N HIS A 132 -5.02 -9.62 0.70
CA HIS A 132 -4.92 -11.06 0.92
C HIS A 132 -5.97 -11.88 0.16
N GLU A 133 -6.93 -11.21 -0.47
CA GLU A 133 -8.04 -11.83 -1.18
C GLU A 133 -7.59 -12.20 -2.62
N PRO A 134 -7.71 -13.47 -3.04
CA PRO A 134 -7.18 -13.93 -4.33
C PRO A 134 -7.84 -13.24 -5.53
N ASP A 135 -9.10 -12.81 -5.39
CA ASP A 135 -9.90 -12.20 -6.45
C ASP A 135 -9.85 -10.66 -6.46
N PHE A 136 -9.16 -10.04 -5.49
CA PHE A 136 -9.13 -8.58 -5.35
C PHE A 136 -7.71 -8.01 -5.37
N GLY A 137 -7.48 -7.08 -6.31
CA GLY A 137 -6.21 -6.39 -6.42
C GLY A 137 -5.10 -7.25 -7.08
N PRO A 138 -3.82 -6.91 -6.85
CA PRO A 138 -3.39 -5.67 -6.23
C PRO A 138 -3.92 -4.44 -6.97
N TYR A 139 -4.02 -3.32 -6.27
CA TYR A 139 -4.49 -2.05 -6.81
C TYR A 139 -3.37 -1.03 -6.85
N PHE A 140 -3.41 -0.14 -7.83
CA PHE A 140 -2.55 1.04 -7.88
C PHE A 140 -3.38 2.27 -8.23
N ALA A 141 -3.25 3.34 -7.47
CA ALA A 141 -3.95 4.59 -7.72
C ALA A 141 -3.01 5.78 -7.54
N GLN A 142 -3.27 6.85 -8.29
CA GLN A 142 -2.64 8.16 -8.11
C GLN A 142 -3.67 9.14 -7.56
N ALA A 143 -3.25 10.08 -6.71
CA ALA A 143 -4.13 11.06 -6.07
C ALA A 143 -4.88 11.95 -7.08
N ARG A 144 -4.24 12.24 -8.22
CA ARG A 144 -4.91 12.82 -9.38
C ARG A 144 -5.24 11.67 -10.30
N ALA A 145 -6.50 11.56 -10.69
CA ALA A 145 -6.91 10.61 -11.72
C ALA A 145 -5.98 10.77 -12.92
N VAL A 146 -5.29 9.70 -13.30
CA VAL A 146 -4.75 9.60 -14.65
C VAL A 146 -5.97 9.74 -15.57
N PRO A 147 -6.02 10.70 -16.50
CA PRO A 147 -7.11 10.76 -17.44
C PRO A 147 -7.22 9.39 -18.10
N SER A 148 -8.39 8.77 -18.04
CA SER A 148 -8.66 7.59 -18.85
C SER A 148 -8.34 7.94 -20.29
N VAL A 149 -7.45 7.18 -20.93
CA VAL A 149 -7.24 7.30 -22.37
C VAL A 149 -8.57 6.94 -22.99
N SER A 150 -9.34 7.96 -23.39
CA SER A 150 -10.51 7.81 -24.23
C SER A 150 -10.04 7.07 -25.47
N SER A 151 -10.49 5.84 -25.64
CA SER A 151 -10.34 5.15 -26.92
C SER A 151 -11.12 5.96 -27.93
N GLY A 152 -10.41 6.81 -28.67
CA GLY A 152 -10.90 7.40 -29.89
C GLY A 152 -11.26 6.27 -30.83
N GLY A 153 -12.55 6.00 -30.93
CA GLY A 153 -13.11 4.95 -31.77
C GLY A 153 -14.23 5.54 -32.61
N ARG A 154 -13.80 6.13 -33.74
CA ARG A 154 -14.50 6.41 -35.00
C ARG A 154 -15.96 6.84 -34.96
#